data_AF-A0A9E2D3K2-F1
#
_entry.id   AF-A0A9E2D3K2-F1
#
_cell.length_a   1.000
_cell.length_b   1.000
_cell.length_c   1.000
_cell.angle_alpha   90.00
_cell.angle_beta   90.00
_cell.angle_gamma   90.00
#
_symmetry.space_group_name_H-M   'P 1'
#
loop_
_entity.id
_entity.type
_entity.pdbx_description
1 polymer ?
#
loop_
_entity_poly.entity_id
_entity_poly.type
_entity_poly.pdbx_seq_one_letter_code
_entity_poly.pdbx_strand_id
1 'polypeptide(L)'
;MTDSSANETSHSGQRKPCIACREPIRPKARICPHCGSPQSGSRWKFLGTALKWIGAVTALISLVAGSFQLNGLLQSSRERSESVQKLVKAADMQIEYGDLDSALQLAEQALELQPGSREAGERQVTVAMMMLRRGFDYTREGYNKKIDSLLTVLYRGAVDSDPVRAADALAHIGLANKIRQFNQNKHFPVKEYFQRAVALDRDNVYAHVFWADSCLANGYRLDCGDNLQAAVKHYTMAMQDGRQQDYVRRQRFDQLRGSSVEGADILLIGDMITSWHKKIPLDEKQLAMIFREIPDFYDPDERSTKKLQELVHRFQPAEVLGMLEWAVKGQKDEQTENGPLLALLAYLTELTGNRPLAIARYRVARLPLRQIEFEGNLHYTPIRERVDWALAGLLEIRPAWLGVSYQEIDEELATSLGIPKAQGLFISDVTPGSPAATGGLSPGDVILEIKGSEAVNQQTLQQQMNSSVAGDVLALTILRKGKQKQLQLTLGEAKAPADPVSFGSMRGNTQLALLMDQLLYHPVEVAVGEHTLRLVALTDELRTGFKLERDATGVLVFAAQPGKYDSELRRGDLILAVNNHPVNSAAEVPTLTRQVRESSEPLLHVSRLRDGKRQTVAIKIN
;
A
#
# COMPACT_ATOMS: atom_id res chain seq x y z
N MET A 1 12.43 -20.62 -161.75
CA MET A 1 13.35 -19.54 -162.15
C MET A 1 13.68 -18.72 -160.90
N THR A 2 14.96 -18.81 -160.48
CA THR A 2 15.75 -17.89 -159.61
C THR A 2 15.18 -17.55 -158.22
N ASP A 3 15.56 -18.19 -157.12
CA ASP A 3 16.84 -18.24 -156.36
C ASP A 3 17.20 -16.94 -155.60
N SER A 4 17.36 -17.02 -154.26
CA SER A 4 18.37 -16.30 -153.47
C SER A 4 18.24 -16.57 -151.95
N SER A 5 19.29 -17.17 -151.42
CA SER A 5 19.62 -17.53 -150.03
C SER A 5 20.25 -16.42 -149.17
N ALA A 6 20.46 -16.75 -147.88
CA ALA A 6 21.39 -16.18 -146.87
C ALA A 6 20.89 -14.95 -146.06
N ASN A 7 21.22 -14.73 -144.78
CA ASN A 7 22.42 -15.12 -144.03
C ASN A 7 22.19 -14.98 -142.50
N GLU A 8 22.65 -15.95 -141.70
CA GLU A 8 22.79 -15.82 -140.24
C GLU A 8 24.03 -14.97 -139.91
N THR A 9 23.94 -14.11 -138.89
CA THR A 9 25.10 -13.38 -138.34
C THR A 9 25.22 -13.57 -136.83
N SER A 10 26.37 -14.11 -136.42
CA SER A 10 26.81 -14.32 -135.05
C SER A 10 27.45 -13.06 -134.45
N HIS A 11 27.00 -12.61 -133.28
CA HIS A 11 27.71 -11.60 -132.47
C HIS A 11 28.27 -12.20 -131.17
N SER A 12 29.59 -12.21 -131.05
CA SER A 12 30.34 -12.59 -129.85
C SER A 12 30.27 -11.49 -128.77
N GLY A 13 29.39 -11.65 -127.78
CA GLY A 13 29.27 -10.73 -126.64
C GLY A 13 30.11 -11.16 -125.42
N GLN A 14 30.96 -10.26 -124.91
CA GLN A 14 31.73 -10.45 -123.66
C GLN A 14 30.83 -10.83 -122.47
N ARG A 15 31.27 -11.81 -121.67
CA ARG A 15 30.58 -12.32 -120.46
C ARG A 15 31.44 -12.09 -119.21
N LYS A 16 30.81 -11.80 -118.06
CA LYS A 16 31.48 -11.72 -116.74
C LYS A 16 31.24 -13.02 -115.95
N PRO A 17 32.15 -13.46 -115.05
CA PRO A 17 31.87 -14.61 -114.19
C PRO A 17 30.84 -14.25 -113.11
N CYS A 18 29.97 -15.20 -112.77
CA CYS A 18 29.06 -15.10 -111.63
C CYS A 18 29.83 -15.05 -110.29
N ILE A 19 29.38 -14.22 -109.33
CA ILE A 19 30.03 -14.09 -108.00
C ILE A 19 30.02 -15.43 -107.21
N ALA A 20 28.98 -16.26 -107.36
CA ALA A 20 28.87 -17.55 -106.66
C ALA A 20 29.42 -18.75 -107.44
N CYS A 21 28.83 -19.10 -108.60
CA CYS A 21 29.21 -20.31 -109.36
C CYS A 21 30.29 -20.09 -110.43
N ARG A 22 30.76 -18.85 -110.63
CA ARG A 22 31.78 -18.46 -111.63
C ARG A 22 31.41 -18.71 -113.10
N GLU A 23 30.23 -19.25 -113.40
CA GLU A 23 29.76 -19.41 -114.78
C GLU A 23 29.64 -18.06 -115.51
N PRO A 24 29.91 -18.01 -116.83
CA PRO A 24 29.92 -16.78 -117.60
C PRO A 24 28.50 -16.27 -117.89
N ILE A 25 28.16 -15.13 -117.29
CA ILE A 25 26.86 -14.46 -117.37
C ILE A 25 26.95 -13.14 -118.13
N ARG A 26 25.80 -12.62 -118.58
CA ARG A 26 25.73 -11.30 -119.23
C ARG A 26 26.26 -10.20 -118.28
N PRO A 27 27.00 -9.18 -118.78
CA PRO A 27 27.60 -8.15 -117.93
C PRO A 27 26.60 -7.43 -117.00
N LYS A 28 25.36 -7.20 -117.46
CA LYS A 28 24.28 -6.54 -116.71
C LYS A 28 23.34 -7.50 -115.95
N ALA A 29 23.63 -8.80 -115.91
CA ALA A 29 22.79 -9.75 -115.16
C ALA A 29 22.82 -9.44 -113.66
N ARG A 30 21.63 -9.22 -113.07
CA ARG A 30 21.42 -9.01 -111.62
C ARG A 30 21.26 -10.32 -110.85
N ILE A 31 20.85 -11.38 -111.53
CA ILE A 31 20.71 -12.73 -111.00
C ILE A 31 21.43 -13.66 -111.98
N CYS A 32 22.18 -14.63 -111.44
CA CYS A 32 22.80 -15.65 -112.27
C CYS A 32 21.73 -16.61 -112.80
N PRO A 33 21.61 -16.82 -114.12
CA PRO A 33 20.66 -17.78 -114.69
C PRO A 33 21.02 -19.25 -114.38
N HIS A 34 22.28 -19.53 -114.04
CA HIS A 34 22.75 -20.89 -113.77
C HIS A 34 22.48 -21.33 -112.31
N CYS A 35 22.71 -20.44 -111.34
CA CYS A 35 22.57 -20.80 -109.92
C CYS A 35 21.59 -19.92 -109.13
N GLY A 36 20.91 -18.97 -109.78
CA GLY A 36 19.94 -18.08 -109.13
C GLY A 36 20.55 -17.05 -108.17
N SER A 37 21.88 -16.98 -108.04
CA SER A 37 22.51 -16.08 -107.06
C SER A 37 22.40 -14.59 -107.48
N PRO A 38 22.07 -13.67 -106.56
CA PRO A 38 22.12 -12.24 -106.81
C PRO A 38 23.56 -11.78 -107.08
N GLN A 39 23.73 -10.90 -108.06
CA GLN A 39 25.03 -10.40 -108.54
C GLN A 39 25.37 -9.01 -107.99
N SER A 40 24.63 -8.51 -106.99
CA SER A 40 24.91 -7.24 -106.31
C SER A 40 25.90 -7.44 -105.15
N GLY A 41 27.03 -6.74 -105.23
CA GLY A 41 28.12 -6.82 -104.26
C GLY A 41 27.84 -6.08 -102.93
N SER A 42 28.08 -6.82 -101.83
CA SER A 42 28.71 -6.44 -100.55
C SER A 42 28.33 -5.19 -99.73
N ARG A 43 27.58 -4.18 -100.21
CA ARG A 43 27.25 -2.99 -99.38
C ARG A 43 26.19 -3.25 -98.30
N TRP A 44 25.22 -4.14 -98.55
CA TRP A 44 24.12 -4.43 -97.61
C TRP A 44 24.49 -5.44 -96.52
N LYS A 45 25.44 -6.35 -96.77
CA LYS A 45 25.99 -7.22 -95.71
C LYS A 45 26.81 -6.41 -94.71
N PHE A 46 27.62 -5.46 -95.18
CA PHE A 46 28.38 -4.56 -94.30
C PHE A 46 27.44 -3.71 -93.44
N LEU A 47 26.36 -3.16 -94.02
CA LEU A 47 25.34 -2.41 -93.28
C LEU A 47 24.65 -3.27 -92.20
N GLY A 48 24.29 -4.51 -92.52
CA GLY A 48 23.66 -5.44 -91.57
C GLY A 48 24.59 -5.84 -90.42
N THR A 49 25.87 -6.09 -90.70
CA THR A 49 26.87 -6.36 -89.65
C THR A 49 27.15 -5.12 -88.80
N ALA A 50 27.26 -3.94 -89.43
CA ALA A 50 27.42 -2.66 -88.72
C ALA A 50 26.23 -2.36 -87.81
N LEU A 51 24.99 -2.57 -88.27
CA LEU A 51 23.77 -2.41 -87.45
C LEU A 51 23.74 -3.38 -86.25
N LYS A 52 24.19 -4.63 -86.42
CA LYS A 52 24.32 -5.58 -85.30
C LYS A 52 25.37 -5.15 -84.28
N TRP A 53 26.51 -4.64 -84.76
CA TRP A 53 27.55 -4.09 -83.88
C TRP A 53 27.10 -2.83 -83.16
N ILE A 54 26.41 -1.91 -83.85
CA ILE A 54 25.80 -0.73 -83.23
C ILE A 54 24.80 -1.17 -82.16
N GLY A 55 23.90 -2.11 -82.46
CA GLY A 55 22.95 -2.65 -81.48
C GLY A 55 23.62 -3.31 -80.28
N ALA A 56 24.68 -4.11 -80.49
CA ALA A 56 25.44 -4.76 -79.43
C ALA A 56 26.20 -3.74 -78.56
N VAL A 57 26.81 -2.72 -79.17
CA VAL A 57 27.50 -1.63 -78.48
C VAL A 57 26.50 -0.79 -77.67
N THR A 58 25.34 -0.44 -78.24
CA THR A 58 24.28 0.27 -77.50
C THR A 58 23.78 -0.54 -76.32
N ALA A 59 23.53 -1.84 -76.48
CA ALA A 59 23.12 -2.71 -75.38
C ALA A 59 24.19 -2.78 -74.27
N LEU A 60 25.47 -2.82 -74.63
CA LEU A 60 26.58 -2.86 -73.69
C LEU A 60 26.75 -1.52 -72.96
N ILE A 61 26.61 -0.39 -73.66
CA ILE A 61 26.59 0.95 -73.06
C ILE A 61 25.41 1.09 -72.10
N SER A 62 24.21 0.65 -72.49
CA SER A 62 23.02 0.66 -71.62
C SER A 62 23.18 -0.23 -70.39
N LEU A 63 23.81 -1.41 -70.53
CA LEU A 63 24.11 -2.31 -69.41
C LEU A 63 25.13 -1.67 -68.45
N VAL A 64 26.19 -1.06 -68.98
CA VAL A 64 27.21 -0.38 -68.17
C VAL A 64 26.61 0.84 -67.45
N ALA A 65 25.85 1.68 -68.16
CA ALA A 65 25.14 2.82 -67.57
C ALA A 65 24.14 2.36 -66.49
N GLY A 66 23.37 1.30 -66.75
CA GLY A 66 22.48 0.68 -65.78
C GLY A 66 23.23 0.13 -64.55
N SER A 67 24.40 -0.47 -64.74
CA SER A 67 25.26 -0.96 -63.66
C SER A 67 25.82 0.18 -62.80
N PHE A 68 26.24 1.29 -63.40
CA PHE A 68 26.68 2.48 -62.64
C PHE A 68 25.54 3.11 -61.86
N GLN A 69 24.35 3.21 -62.45
CA GLN A 69 23.17 3.74 -61.78
C GLN A 69 22.73 2.83 -60.62
N LEU A 70 22.76 1.51 -60.80
CA LEU A 70 22.49 0.54 -59.74
C LEU A 70 23.54 0.63 -58.61
N ASN A 71 24.82 0.77 -58.95
CA ASN A 71 25.88 0.92 -57.96
C ASN A 71 25.73 2.23 -57.16
N GLY A 72 25.35 3.34 -57.82
CA GLY A 72 25.05 4.60 -57.15
C GLY A 72 23.83 4.52 -56.21
N LEU A 73 22.79 3.79 -56.61
CA LEU A 73 21.64 3.51 -55.74
C LEU A 73 22.03 2.65 -54.52
N LEU A 74 22.87 1.63 -54.72
CA LEU A 74 23.37 0.79 -53.63
C LEU A 74 24.27 1.57 -52.67
N GLN A 75 25.15 2.42 -53.19
CA GLN A 75 26.02 3.26 -52.38
C GLN A 75 25.22 4.28 -51.57
N SER A 76 24.30 5.01 -52.21
CA SER A 76 23.43 5.96 -51.50
C SER A 76 22.51 5.28 -50.48
N SER A 77 22.06 4.04 -50.73
CA SER A 77 21.34 3.25 -49.74
C SER A 77 22.22 2.91 -48.53
N ARG A 78 23.49 2.55 -48.73
CA ARG A 78 24.44 2.28 -47.63
C ARG A 78 24.71 3.53 -46.81
N GLU A 79 24.96 4.67 -47.46
CA GLU A 79 25.20 5.96 -46.79
C GLU A 79 23.99 6.39 -45.94
N ARG A 80 22.75 6.17 -46.44
CA ARG A 80 21.52 6.39 -45.67
C ARG A 80 21.44 5.46 -44.46
N SER A 81 21.71 4.16 -44.64
CA SER A 81 21.68 3.20 -43.53
C SER A 81 22.73 3.52 -42.45
N GLU A 82 23.93 3.96 -42.83
CA GLU A 82 24.93 4.44 -41.87
C GLU A 82 24.47 5.70 -41.12
N SER A 83 23.83 6.64 -41.82
CA SER A 83 23.29 7.86 -41.22
C SER A 83 22.16 7.55 -40.24
N VAL A 84 21.28 6.60 -40.60
CA VAL A 84 20.22 6.08 -39.74
C VAL A 84 20.78 5.48 -38.46
N GLN A 85 21.82 4.63 -38.55
CA GLN A 85 22.47 4.06 -37.37
C GLN A 85 23.06 5.12 -36.45
N LYS A 86 23.66 6.19 -37.01
CA LYS A 86 24.17 7.31 -36.21
C LYS A 86 23.05 8.03 -35.46
N LEU A 87 21.91 8.28 -36.11
CA LEU A 87 20.75 8.93 -35.50
C LEU A 87 20.10 8.05 -34.43
N VAL A 88 19.97 6.74 -34.67
CA VAL A 88 19.46 5.80 -33.66
C VAL A 88 20.39 5.78 -32.44
N LYS A 89 21.71 5.69 -32.64
CA LYS A 89 22.67 5.75 -31.52
C LYS A 89 22.59 7.08 -30.76
N ALA A 90 22.40 8.19 -31.46
CA ALA A 90 22.20 9.49 -30.81
C ALA A 90 20.89 9.50 -30.01
N ALA A 91 19.81 8.90 -30.53
CA ALA A 91 18.55 8.74 -29.79
C ALA A 91 18.76 7.92 -28.51
N ASP A 92 19.56 6.85 -28.57
CA ASP A 92 19.87 6.00 -27.42
C ASP A 92 20.60 6.79 -26.32
N MET A 93 21.56 7.63 -26.71
CA MET A 93 22.22 8.53 -25.78
C MET A 93 21.22 9.50 -25.13
N GLN A 94 20.28 10.07 -25.90
CA GLN A 94 19.26 10.96 -25.33
C GLN A 94 18.30 10.23 -24.36
N ILE A 95 17.97 8.96 -24.62
CA ILE A 95 17.20 8.12 -23.70
C ILE A 95 17.96 7.95 -22.38
N GLU A 96 19.27 7.69 -22.42
CA GLU A 96 20.12 7.56 -21.23
C GLU A 96 20.18 8.85 -20.41
N TYR A 97 20.22 10.01 -21.08
CA TYR A 97 20.12 11.33 -20.41
C TYR A 97 18.69 11.68 -19.95
N GLY A 98 17.68 10.91 -20.35
CA GLY A 98 16.28 11.13 -20.00
C GLY A 98 15.56 12.17 -20.86
N ASP A 99 16.16 12.65 -21.95
CA ASP A 99 15.54 13.55 -22.92
C ASP A 99 14.80 12.75 -24.00
N LEU A 100 13.58 12.34 -23.67
CA LEU A 100 12.76 11.51 -24.54
C LEU A 100 12.20 12.29 -25.75
N ASP A 101 12.08 13.61 -25.66
CA ASP A 101 11.63 14.43 -26.79
C ASP A 101 12.70 14.50 -27.88
N SER A 102 13.96 14.77 -27.50
CA SER A 102 15.08 14.73 -28.43
C SER A 102 15.30 13.33 -29.00
N ALA A 103 15.15 12.28 -28.19
CA ALA A 103 15.24 10.90 -28.66
C ALA A 103 14.17 10.58 -29.72
N LEU A 104 12.93 11.06 -29.53
CA LEU A 104 11.85 10.85 -30.49
C LEU A 104 12.13 11.57 -31.81
N GLN A 105 12.60 12.82 -31.75
CA GLN A 105 12.96 13.60 -32.94
C GLN A 105 14.10 12.95 -33.74
N LEU A 106 15.11 12.41 -33.07
CA LEU A 106 16.21 11.70 -33.74
C LEU A 106 15.74 10.42 -34.44
N ALA A 107 14.82 9.67 -33.84
CA ALA A 107 14.20 8.52 -34.47
C ALA A 107 13.32 8.91 -35.67
N GLU A 108 12.61 10.04 -35.60
CA GLU A 108 11.85 10.61 -36.72
C GLU A 108 12.74 11.02 -37.88
N GLN A 109 13.84 11.74 -37.62
CA GLN A 109 14.83 12.09 -38.64
C GLN A 109 15.42 10.85 -39.33
N ALA A 110 15.67 9.78 -38.56
CA ALA A 110 16.13 8.52 -39.13
C ALA A 110 15.10 7.88 -40.08
N LEU A 111 13.81 7.96 -39.74
CA LEU A 111 12.73 7.50 -40.60
C LEU A 111 12.51 8.40 -41.82
N GLU A 112 12.76 9.70 -41.73
CA GLU A 112 12.74 10.59 -42.90
C GLU A 112 13.83 10.23 -43.92
N LEU A 113 15.03 9.85 -43.44
CA LEU A 113 16.12 9.39 -44.29
C LEU A 113 15.84 8.01 -44.91
N GLN A 114 15.22 7.11 -44.15
CA GLN A 114 14.88 5.75 -44.59
C GLN A 114 13.55 5.28 -43.96
N PRO A 115 12.40 5.54 -44.61
CA PRO A 115 11.07 5.25 -44.04
C PRO A 115 10.82 3.79 -43.68
N GLY A 116 11.50 2.86 -44.35
CA GLY A 116 11.42 1.41 -44.09
C GLY A 116 12.47 0.91 -43.08
N SER A 117 13.21 1.78 -42.40
CA SER A 117 14.20 1.37 -41.42
C SER A 117 13.52 0.76 -40.19
N ARG A 118 13.71 -0.55 -40.02
CA ARG A 118 13.21 -1.30 -38.87
C ARG A 118 13.79 -0.78 -37.55
N GLU A 119 15.10 -0.54 -37.51
CA GLU A 119 15.81 -0.07 -36.32
C GLU A 119 15.29 1.30 -35.84
N ALA A 120 15.09 2.24 -36.77
CA ALA A 120 14.55 3.56 -36.46
C ALA A 120 13.08 3.50 -36.01
N GLY A 121 12.27 2.65 -36.67
CA GLY A 121 10.87 2.42 -36.29
C GLY A 121 10.73 1.81 -34.90
N GLU A 122 11.52 0.77 -34.60
CA GLU A 122 11.57 0.13 -33.28
C GLU A 122 11.99 1.14 -32.20
N ARG A 123 12.98 2.00 -32.49
CA ARG A 123 13.40 3.05 -31.55
C ARG A 123 12.29 4.07 -31.32
N GLN A 124 11.60 4.51 -32.37
CA GLN A 124 10.48 5.46 -32.27
C GLN A 124 9.37 4.91 -31.36
N VAL A 125 8.97 3.64 -31.55
CA VAL A 125 7.96 2.97 -30.72
C VAL A 125 8.45 2.85 -29.27
N THR A 126 9.70 2.46 -29.07
CA THR A 126 10.31 2.34 -27.72
C THR A 126 10.28 3.67 -26.97
N VAL A 127 10.68 4.77 -27.62
CA VAL A 127 10.63 6.11 -27.02
C VAL A 127 9.20 6.50 -26.71
N ALA A 128 8.25 6.27 -27.63
CA ALA A 128 6.84 6.58 -27.39
C ALA A 128 6.26 5.84 -26.16
N MET A 129 6.61 4.56 -26.00
CA MET A 129 6.24 3.77 -24.82
C MET A 129 6.86 4.33 -23.53
N MET A 130 8.15 4.71 -23.56
CA MET A 130 8.83 5.33 -22.42
C MET A 130 8.20 6.67 -22.02
N MET A 131 7.83 7.51 -22.99
CA MET A 131 7.19 8.80 -22.74
C MET A 131 5.86 8.64 -22.02
N LEU A 132 5.03 7.68 -22.44
CA LEU A 132 3.76 7.41 -21.76
C LEU A 132 3.95 6.92 -20.32
N ARG A 133 4.95 6.06 -20.07
CA ARG A 133 5.23 5.54 -18.73
C ARG A 133 5.78 6.59 -17.78
N ARG A 134 6.66 7.47 -18.26
CA ARG A 134 7.28 8.52 -17.43
C ARG A 134 6.35 9.72 -17.21
N GLY A 135 5.38 9.91 -18.10
CA GLY A 135 4.61 11.15 -18.18
C GLY A 135 5.44 12.29 -18.79
N PHE A 136 4.77 13.40 -19.11
CA PHE A 136 5.39 14.58 -19.70
C PHE A 136 4.67 15.86 -19.25
N ASP A 137 5.43 16.94 -19.13
CA ASP A 137 4.98 18.20 -18.53
C ASP A 137 4.54 19.19 -19.61
N TYR A 138 3.24 19.21 -19.90
CA TYR A 138 2.63 20.16 -20.85
C TYR A 138 1.29 20.66 -20.32
N THR A 139 0.85 21.84 -20.77
CA THR A 139 -0.52 22.30 -20.57
C THR A 139 -1.52 21.26 -21.10
N ARG A 140 -2.69 21.11 -20.45
CA ARG A 140 -3.68 20.05 -20.72
C ARG A 140 -4.04 19.90 -22.21
N GLU A 141 -4.07 21.01 -22.97
CA GLU A 141 -4.37 20.99 -24.41
C GLU A 141 -3.19 20.47 -25.26
N GLY A 142 -1.95 20.86 -24.95
CA GLY A 142 -0.75 20.32 -25.58
C GLY A 142 -0.51 18.85 -25.22
N TYR A 143 -0.86 18.47 -24.00
CA TYR A 143 -0.76 17.11 -23.49
C TYR A 143 -1.60 16.11 -24.32
N ASN A 144 -2.85 16.43 -24.63
CA ASN A 144 -3.71 15.56 -25.46
C ASN A 144 -3.18 15.41 -26.90
N LYS A 145 -2.72 16.51 -27.53
CA LYS A 145 -2.12 16.47 -28.87
C LYS A 145 -0.88 15.58 -28.91
N LYS A 146 -0.05 15.63 -27.86
CA LYS A 146 1.12 14.75 -27.73
C LYS A 146 0.70 13.29 -27.65
N ILE A 147 -0.32 12.94 -26.84
CA ILE A 147 -0.82 11.56 -26.78
C ILE A 147 -1.32 11.07 -28.15
N ASP A 148 -2.07 11.89 -28.88
CA ASP A 148 -2.58 11.50 -30.20
C ASP A 148 -1.42 11.24 -31.20
N SER A 149 -0.33 12.02 -31.12
CA SER A 149 0.90 11.75 -31.88
C SER A 149 1.55 10.42 -31.49
N LEU A 150 1.72 10.17 -30.19
CA LEU A 150 2.29 8.91 -29.68
C LEU A 150 1.44 7.70 -30.07
N LEU A 151 0.11 7.82 -30.04
CA LEU A 151 -0.81 6.76 -30.50
C LEU A 151 -0.54 6.38 -31.96
N THR A 152 -0.25 7.35 -32.84
CA THR A 152 0.08 7.09 -34.25
C THR A 152 1.35 6.24 -34.40
N VAL A 153 2.34 6.47 -33.53
CA VAL A 153 3.55 5.64 -33.47
C VAL A 153 3.21 4.24 -32.94
N LEU A 154 2.44 4.16 -31.86
CA LEU A 154 2.12 2.88 -31.21
C LEU A 154 1.23 1.98 -32.07
N TYR A 155 0.29 2.53 -32.85
CA TYR A 155 -0.51 1.74 -33.79
C TYR A 155 0.36 1.07 -34.87
N ARG A 156 1.46 1.70 -35.28
CA ARG A 156 2.45 1.06 -36.17
C ARG A 156 3.20 -0.06 -35.45
N GLY A 157 3.56 0.14 -34.18
CA GLY A 157 4.17 -0.91 -33.35
C GLY A 157 3.23 -2.10 -33.08
N ALA A 158 1.93 -1.88 -32.97
CA ALA A 158 0.93 -2.91 -32.68
C ALA A 158 0.73 -3.94 -33.81
N VAL A 159 1.29 -3.69 -35.00
CA VAL A 159 1.30 -4.60 -36.15
C VAL A 159 2.71 -5.13 -36.45
N ASP A 160 3.65 -5.03 -35.51
CA ASP A 160 4.98 -5.63 -35.64
C ASP A 160 4.87 -7.15 -35.85
N SER A 161 5.77 -7.69 -36.68
CA SER A 161 5.93 -9.13 -36.91
C SER A 161 6.29 -9.92 -35.65
N ASP A 162 6.92 -9.28 -34.66
CA ASP A 162 7.24 -9.88 -33.38
C ASP A 162 6.08 -9.70 -32.40
N PRO A 163 5.47 -10.81 -31.93
CA PRO A 163 4.30 -10.76 -31.07
C PRO A 163 4.56 -10.06 -29.74
N VAL A 164 5.79 -10.10 -29.21
CA VAL A 164 6.15 -9.45 -27.94
C VAL A 164 6.15 -7.94 -28.10
N ARG A 165 6.78 -7.42 -29.17
CA ARG A 165 6.76 -5.96 -29.46
C ARG A 165 5.37 -5.46 -29.80
N ALA A 166 4.60 -6.24 -30.55
CA ALA A 166 3.20 -5.91 -30.84
C ALA A 166 2.35 -5.87 -29.56
N ALA A 167 2.53 -6.82 -28.64
CA ALA A 167 1.86 -6.84 -27.34
C ALA A 167 2.24 -5.63 -26.47
N ASP A 168 3.53 -5.28 -26.40
CA ASP A 168 4.01 -4.10 -25.67
C ASP A 168 3.35 -2.81 -26.21
N ALA A 169 3.30 -2.65 -27.54
CA ALA A 169 2.64 -1.50 -28.15
C ALA A 169 1.14 -1.46 -27.85
N LEU A 170 0.44 -2.61 -27.90
CA LEU A 170 -0.98 -2.71 -27.54
C LEU A 170 -1.24 -2.34 -26.08
N ALA A 171 -0.40 -2.79 -25.15
CA ALA A 171 -0.49 -2.42 -23.75
C ALA A 171 -0.39 -0.89 -23.58
N HIS A 172 0.57 -0.25 -24.25
CA HIS A 172 0.76 1.20 -24.20
C HIS A 172 -0.34 1.98 -24.92
N ILE A 173 -0.98 1.43 -25.95
CA ILE A 173 -2.21 2.01 -26.54
C ILE A 173 -3.35 2.01 -25.51
N GLY A 174 -3.50 0.92 -24.74
CA GLY A 174 -4.45 0.86 -23.63
C GLY A 174 -4.19 1.94 -22.59
N LEU A 175 -2.92 2.12 -22.17
CA LEU A 175 -2.51 3.19 -21.26
C LEU A 175 -2.81 4.59 -21.83
N ALA A 176 -2.44 4.86 -23.09
CA ALA A 176 -2.71 6.14 -23.74
C ALA A 176 -4.21 6.46 -23.79
N ASN A 177 -5.04 5.47 -24.11
CA ASN A 177 -6.49 5.62 -24.12
C ASN A 177 -7.08 5.83 -22.73
N LYS A 178 -6.52 5.22 -21.68
CA LYS A 178 -6.90 5.50 -20.29
C LYS A 178 -6.62 6.95 -19.92
N ILE A 179 -5.45 7.46 -20.30
CA ILE A 179 -5.08 8.86 -20.04
C ILE A 179 -6.01 9.82 -20.80
N ARG A 180 -6.33 9.54 -22.07
CA ARG A 180 -7.31 10.31 -22.84
C ARG A 180 -8.70 10.26 -22.22
N GLN A 181 -9.13 9.10 -21.73
CA GLN A 181 -10.41 8.94 -21.05
C GLN A 181 -10.51 9.87 -19.85
N PHE A 182 -9.50 9.84 -18.98
CA PHE A 182 -9.41 10.72 -17.82
C PHE A 182 -9.41 12.20 -18.20
N ASN A 183 -8.60 12.59 -19.20
CA ASN A 183 -8.44 13.99 -19.59
C ASN A 183 -9.63 14.57 -20.34
N GLN A 184 -10.31 13.77 -21.17
CA GLN A 184 -11.36 14.23 -22.08
C GLN A 184 -12.77 13.86 -21.60
N ASN A 185 -12.90 13.10 -20.51
CA ASN A 185 -14.18 12.62 -19.98
C ASN A 185 -14.98 11.84 -21.06
N LYS A 186 -14.29 11.02 -21.86
CA LYS A 186 -14.83 10.22 -22.97
C LYS A 186 -14.49 8.75 -22.79
N HIS A 187 -15.36 7.86 -23.22
CA HIS A 187 -15.11 6.42 -23.17
C HIS A 187 -14.16 5.98 -24.28
N PHE A 188 -13.15 5.19 -23.93
CA PHE A 188 -12.24 4.52 -24.86
C PHE A 188 -12.12 3.03 -24.51
N PRO A 189 -11.82 2.15 -25.49
CA PRO A 189 -11.77 0.69 -25.28
C PRO A 189 -10.46 0.26 -24.60
N VAL A 190 -10.23 0.72 -23.36
CA VAL A 190 -8.99 0.49 -22.59
C VAL A 190 -8.77 -0.99 -22.30
N LYS A 191 -9.81 -1.69 -21.84
CA LYS A 191 -9.75 -3.10 -21.42
C LYS A 191 -9.44 -4.03 -22.59
N GLU A 192 -10.01 -3.73 -23.75
CA GLU A 192 -9.85 -4.49 -24.98
C GLU A 192 -8.40 -4.48 -25.45
N TYR A 193 -7.69 -3.35 -25.31
CA TYR A 193 -6.27 -3.29 -25.65
C TYR A 193 -5.40 -4.14 -24.71
N PHE A 194 -5.69 -4.13 -23.40
CA PHE A 194 -4.99 -5.01 -22.47
C PHE A 194 -5.29 -6.49 -22.73
N GLN A 195 -6.54 -6.83 -23.05
CA GLN A 195 -6.93 -8.19 -23.45
C GLN A 195 -6.19 -8.66 -24.71
N ARG A 196 -6.10 -7.79 -25.73
CA ARG A 196 -5.37 -8.10 -26.97
C ARG A 196 -3.88 -8.26 -26.74
N ALA A 197 -3.28 -7.44 -25.88
CA ALA A 197 -1.87 -7.58 -25.52
C ALA A 197 -1.60 -8.94 -24.84
N VAL A 198 -2.40 -9.30 -23.83
CA VAL A 198 -2.29 -10.60 -23.13
C VAL A 198 -2.63 -11.79 -24.05
N ALA A 199 -3.45 -11.59 -25.09
CA ALA A 199 -3.74 -12.63 -26.08
C ALA A 199 -2.54 -12.90 -27.01
N LEU A 200 -1.70 -11.89 -27.29
CA LEU A 200 -0.48 -12.04 -28.08
C LEU A 200 0.71 -12.53 -27.25
N ASP A 201 0.86 -11.98 -26.05
CA ASP A 201 1.89 -12.35 -25.08
C ASP A 201 1.24 -12.51 -23.71
N ARG A 202 1.01 -13.76 -23.31
CA ARG A 202 0.27 -14.12 -22.10
C ARG A 202 0.88 -13.51 -20.85
N ASP A 203 2.20 -13.36 -20.81
CA ASP A 203 2.96 -12.92 -19.65
C ASP A 203 3.42 -11.46 -19.82
N ASN A 204 2.78 -10.70 -20.72
CA ASN A 204 3.17 -9.32 -21.01
C ASN A 204 3.11 -8.43 -19.76
N VAL A 205 4.30 -8.02 -19.30
CA VAL A 205 4.47 -7.26 -18.05
C VAL A 205 3.68 -5.95 -18.08
N TYR A 206 3.74 -5.21 -19.19
CA TYR A 206 3.08 -3.91 -19.30
C TYR A 206 1.57 -4.03 -19.31
N ALA A 207 1.02 -4.98 -20.06
CA ALA A 207 -0.42 -5.21 -20.10
C ALA A 207 -0.97 -5.52 -18.71
N HIS A 208 -0.28 -6.38 -17.95
CA HIS A 208 -0.68 -6.73 -16.60
C HIS A 208 -0.53 -5.58 -15.60
N VAL A 209 0.58 -4.84 -15.63
CA VAL A 209 0.77 -3.66 -14.76
C VAL A 209 -0.31 -2.63 -15.04
N PHE A 210 -0.49 -2.20 -16.29
CA PHE A 210 -1.46 -1.17 -16.63
C PHE A 210 -2.91 -1.59 -16.35
N TRP A 211 -3.21 -2.88 -16.49
CA TRP A 211 -4.52 -3.40 -16.11
C TRP A 211 -4.72 -3.35 -14.59
N ALA A 212 -3.76 -3.84 -13.80
CA ALA A 212 -3.81 -3.75 -12.35
C ALA A 212 -3.98 -2.30 -11.88
N ASP A 213 -3.20 -1.38 -12.46
CA ASP A 213 -3.28 0.06 -12.18
C ASP A 213 -4.63 0.67 -12.52
N SER A 214 -5.31 0.10 -13.52
CA SER A 214 -6.63 0.57 -13.93
C SER A 214 -7.73 0.12 -13.00
N CYS A 215 -7.57 -1.04 -12.35
CA CYS A 215 -8.46 -1.50 -11.29
C CYS A 215 -8.26 -0.69 -9.99
N LEU A 216 -7.03 -0.27 -9.69
CA LEU A 216 -6.69 0.50 -8.48
C LEU A 216 -6.78 2.02 -8.63
N ALA A 217 -7.14 2.53 -9.80
CA ALA A 217 -7.11 3.96 -10.09
C ALA A 217 -8.08 4.76 -9.20
N ASN A 218 -7.66 5.97 -8.84
CA ASN A 218 -8.54 7.01 -8.33
C ASN A 218 -9.15 7.80 -9.50
N GLY A 219 -10.45 8.02 -9.49
CA GLY A 219 -11.17 8.68 -10.58
C GLY A 219 -11.68 7.67 -11.61
N TYR A 220 -11.20 7.74 -12.86
CA TYR A 220 -11.63 6.85 -13.95
C TYR A 220 -11.07 5.43 -13.77
N ARG A 221 -11.73 4.66 -12.90
CA ARG A 221 -11.46 3.25 -12.62
C ARG A 221 -12.04 2.36 -13.70
N LEU A 222 -11.28 1.35 -14.09
CA LEU A 222 -11.79 0.29 -14.96
C LEU A 222 -12.66 -0.66 -14.16
N ASP A 223 -13.79 -1.10 -14.71
CA ASP A 223 -14.60 -2.14 -14.07
C ASP A 223 -13.90 -3.50 -14.19
N CYS A 224 -13.30 -3.91 -13.07
CA CYS A 224 -12.62 -5.18 -12.89
C CYS A 224 -13.42 -6.17 -12.02
N GLY A 225 -14.66 -5.86 -11.65
CA GLY A 225 -15.39 -6.58 -10.60
C GLY A 225 -14.78 -6.32 -9.23
N ASP A 226 -14.21 -7.36 -8.61
CA ASP A 226 -13.40 -7.21 -7.40
C ASP A 226 -12.05 -6.55 -7.78
N ASN A 227 -12.00 -5.23 -7.68
CA ASN A 227 -10.87 -4.42 -8.10
C ASN A 227 -9.56 -4.80 -7.40
N LEU A 228 -9.62 -5.11 -6.10
CA LEU A 228 -8.44 -5.46 -5.31
C LEU A 228 -7.91 -6.83 -5.74
N GLN A 229 -8.79 -7.84 -5.81
CA GLN A 229 -8.41 -9.19 -6.21
C GLN A 229 -7.92 -9.24 -7.66
N ALA A 230 -8.57 -8.51 -8.57
CA ALA A 230 -8.15 -8.40 -9.96
C ALA A 230 -6.77 -7.75 -10.09
N ALA A 231 -6.50 -6.68 -9.34
CA ALA A 231 -5.19 -6.04 -9.32
C ALA A 231 -4.10 -6.99 -8.80
N VAL A 232 -4.34 -7.68 -7.67
CA VAL A 232 -3.41 -8.68 -7.12
C VAL A 232 -3.09 -9.76 -8.15
N LYS A 233 -4.11 -10.28 -8.85
CA LYS A 233 -3.94 -11.28 -9.90
C LYS A 233 -3.00 -10.78 -11.01
N HIS A 234 -3.26 -9.58 -11.53
CA HIS A 234 -2.47 -9.04 -12.63
C HIS A 234 -1.04 -8.69 -12.22
N TYR A 235 -0.82 -8.10 -11.04
CA TYR A 235 0.54 -7.91 -10.53
C TYR A 235 1.28 -9.22 -10.33
N THR A 236 0.59 -10.27 -9.88
CA THR A 236 1.19 -11.60 -9.74
C THR A 236 1.65 -12.13 -11.10
N MET A 237 0.83 -11.99 -12.14
CA MET A 237 1.20 -12.38 -13.50
C MET A 237 2.38 -11.56 -14.04
N ALA A 238 2.39 -10.24 -13.83
CA ALA A 238 3.50 -9.36 -14.23
C ALA A 238 4.84 -9.73 -13.59
N MET A 239 4.83 -10.38 -12.42
CA MET A 239 6.04 -10.79 -11.70
C MET A 239 6.58 -12.16 -12.13
N GLN A 240 5.80 -12.99 -12.84
CA GLN A 240 6.15 -14.38 -13.20
C GLN A 240 7.28 -14.47 -14.23
N ASP A 241 7.26 -13.59 -15.21
CA ASP A 241 8.18 -13.57 -16.35
C ASP A 241 9.61 -13.13 -15.98
N GLY A 242 9.82 -12.58 -14.78
CA GLY A 242 11.13 -12.17 -14.28
C GLY A 242 11.72 -10.92 -14.96
N ARG A 243 11.25 -10.56 -16.16
CA ARG A 243 11.56 -9.30 -16.83
C ARG A 243 10.99 -8.13 -16.02
N GLN A 244 11.76 -7.05 -15.87
CA GLN A 244 11.28 -5.78 -15.30
C GLN A 244 10.70 -5.88 -13.86
N GLN A 245 11.10 -6.87 -13.05
CA GLN A 245 10.57 -7.04 -11.68
C GLN A 245 10.67 -5.78 -10.82
N ASP A 246 11.77 -5.01 -10.94
CA ASP A 246 11.94 -3.77 -10.19
C ASP A 246 10.96 -2.69 -10.64
N TYR A 247 10.66 -2.62 -11.94
CA TYR A 247 9.62 -1.73 -12.46
C TYR A 247 8.25 -2.12 -11.90
N VAL A 248 7.88 -3.41 -11.94
CA VAL A 248 6.59 -3.90 -11.42
C VAL A 248 6.46 -3.62 -9.93
N ARG A 249 7.49 -3.88 -9.13
CA ARG A 249 7.50 -3.59 -7.68
C ARG A 249 7.26 -2.11 -7.40
N ARG A 250 7.96 -1.22 -8.10
CA ARG A 250 7.82 0.23 -7.93
C ARG A 250 6.42 0.71 -8.31
N GLN A 251 5.93 0.29 -9.49
CA GLN A 251 4.58 0.66 -9.94
C GLN A 251 3.50 0.18 -8.97
N ARG A 252 3.59 -1.08 -8.53
CA ARG A 252 2.66 -1.65 -7.55
C ARG A 252 2.64 -0.86 -6.25
N PHE A 253 3.81 -0.50 -5.74
CA PHE A 253 3.93 0.30 -4.53
C PHE A 253 3.26 1.68 -4.70
N ASP A 254 3.61 2.40 -5.78
CA ASP A 254 3.09 3.73 -6.07
C ASP A 254 1.56 3.75 -6.21
N GLN A 255 1.03 2.74 -6.88
CA GLN A 255 -0.39 2.65 -7.17
C GLN A 255 -1.22 2.20 -5.96
N LEU A 256 -0.75 1.24 -5.17
CA LEU A 256 -1.44 0.82 -3.94
C LEU A 256 -1.52 1.98 -2.94
N ARG A 257 -0.43 2.72 -2.75
CA ARG A 257 -0.40 3.92 -1.91
C ARG A 257 -1.41 4.97 -2.35
N GLY A 258 -1.52 5.17 -3.66
CA GLY A 258 -2.45 6.15 -4.20
C GLY A 258 -3.90 5.73 -4.11
N SER A 259 -4.21 4.44 -3.91
CA SER A 259 -5.55 3.91 -4.15
C SER A 259 -6.53 4.19 -3.01
N SER A 260 -7.78 4.51 -3.37
CA SER A 260 -8.91 4.51 -2.43
C SER A 260 -9.65 3.17 -2.34
N VAL A 261 -9.13 2.12 -2.99
CA VAL A 261 -9.71 0.77 -2.91
C VAL A 261 -9.42 0.20 -1.52
N GLU A 262 -10.47 -0.27 -0.84
CA GLU A 262 -10.39 -0.91 0.47
C GLU A 262 -9.39 -2.08 0.45
N GLY A 263 -8.52 -2.15 1.47
CA GLY A 263 -7.47 -3.19 1.59
C GLY A 263 -6.19 -2.96 0.76
N ALA A 264 -6.12 -1.90 -0.05
CA ALA A 264 -4.90 -1.58 -0.82
C ALA A 264 -3.71 -1.22 0.09
N ASP A 265 -3.98 -0.57 1.20
CA ASP A 265 -3.04 -0.26 2.28
C ASP A 265 -2.48 -1.53 2.94
N ILE A 266 -3.33 -2.52 3.24
CA ILE A 266 -2.91 -3.82 3.78
C ILE A 266 -1.99 -4.56 2.80
N LEU A 267 -2.29 -4.51 1.50
CA LEU A 267 -1.40 -5.08 0.48
C LEU A 267 -0.06 -4.36 0.37
N LEU A 268 -0.07 -3.03 0.45
CA LEU A 268 1.14 -2.21 0.45
C LEU A 268 2.07 -2.64 1.60
N ILE A 269 1.51 -2.83 2.79
CA ILE A 269 2.26 -3.25 3.98
C ILE A 269 2.79 -4.68 3.81
N GLY A 270 2.02 -5.58 3.21
CA GLY A 270 2.51 -6.92 2.86
C GLY A 270 3.70 -6.90 1.90
N ASP A 271 3.68 -6.02 0.91
CA ASP A 271 4.80 -5.84 -0.03
C ASP A 271 6.05 -5.28 0.68
N MET A 272 5.86 -4.41 1.66
CA MET A 272 6.95 -3.90 2.50
C MET A 272 7.55 -4.98 3.39
N ILE A 273 6.72 -5.77 4.08
CA ILE A 273 7.18 -6.91 4.90
C ILE A 273 7.97 -7.90 4.02
N THR A 274 7.48 -8.15 2.80
CA THR A 274 8.19 -9.00 1.83
C THR A 274 9.54 -8.40 1.44
N SER A 275 9.59 -7.09 1.20
CA SER A 275 10.82 -6.36 0.82
C SER A 275 11.85 -6.39 1.95
N TRP A 276 11.41 -6.18 3.20
CA TRP A 276 12.22 -6.30 4.40
C TRP A 276 12.82 -7.71 4.54
N HIS A 277 12.00 -8.76 4.50
CA HIS A 277 12.46 -10.15 4.58
C HIS A 277 13.47 -10.51 3.48
N LYS A 278 13.24 -10.02 2.25
CA LYS A 278 14.09 -10.30 1.09
C LYS A 278 15.28 -9.35 0.96
N LYS A 279 15.45 -8.40 1.88
CA LYS A 279 16.49 -7.35 1.83
C LYS A 279 16.49 -6.58 0.50
N ILE A 280 15.30 -6.35 -0.05
CA ILE A 280 15.12 -5.54 -1.24
C ILE A 280 15.20 -4.08 -0.81
N PRO A 281 16.11 -3.27 -1.37
CA PRO A 281 16.22 -1.86 -0.99
C PRO A 281 14.96 -1.09 -1.42
N LEU A 282 14.41 -0.31 -0.49
CA LEU A 282 13.38 0.69 -0.80
C LEU A 282 14.07 2.03 -1.06
N ASP A 283 13.55 2.79 -2.01
CA ASP A 283 14.05 4.14 -2.26
C ASP A 283 13.54 5.15 -1.21
N GLU A 284 14.10 6.35 -1.22
CA GLU A 284 13.78 7.41 -0.24
C GLU A 284 12.30 7.81 -0.27
N LYS A 285 11.66 7.79 -1.44
CA LYS A 285 10.23 8.11 -1.56
C LYS A 285 9.40 7.00 -0.92
N GLN A 286 9.73 5.74 -1.20
CA GLN A 286 9.06 4.59 -0.61
C GLN A 286 9.20 4.61 0.92
N LEU A 287 10.40 4.88 1.45
CA LEU A 287 10.61 5.03 2.89
C LEU A 287 9.80 6.18 3.48
N ALA A 288 9.86 7.39 2.91
CA ALA A 288 9.10 8.55 3.37
C ALA A 288 7.58 8.28 3.39
N MET A 289 7.08 7.53 2.42
CA MET A 289 5.67 7.15 2.31
C MET A 289 5.25 6.17 3.41
N ILE A 290 6.10 5.22 3.77
CA ILE A 290 5.86 4.30 4.89
C ILE A 290 5.57 5.10 6.15
N PHE A 291 6.41 6.09 6.46
CA PHE A 291 6.22 6.92 7.65
C PHE A 291 4.93 7.74 7.66
N ARG A 292 4.36 8.05 6.49
CA ARG A 292 3.06 8.71 6.42
C ARG A 292 1.92 7.77 6.83
N GLU A 293 2.08 6.47 6.60
CA GLU A 293 1.10 5.45 6.98
C GLU A 293 1.28 4.96 8.42
N ILE A 294 2.47 5.11 9.01
CA ILE A 294 2.73 4.65 10.39
C ILE A 294 1.77 5.27 11.43
N PRO A 295 1.43 6.57 11.38
CA PRO A 295 0.44 7.16 12.27
C PRO A 295 -0.91 6.44 12.28
N ASP A 296 -1.39 6.00 11.12
CA ASP A 296 -2.64 5.23 10.99
C ASP A 296 -2.58 3.85 11.70
N PHE A 297 -1.44 3.41 12.23
CA PHE A 297 -1.36 2.15 13.00
C PHE A 297 -1.42 2.36 14.50
N TYR A 298 -1.23 3.58 14.99
CA TYR A 298 -1.25 3.87 16.41
C TYR A 298 -2.24 4.97 16.80
N ASP A 299 -2.92 5.59 15.83
CA ASP A 299 -4.01 6.53 16.11
C ASP A 299 -5.19 5.77 16.75
N PRO A 300 -5.68 6.17 17.94
CA PRO A 300 -6.78 5.52 18.64
C PRO A 300 -8.15 5.87 18.03
N ASP A 301 -8.28 5.75 16.71
CA ASP A 301 -9.53 5.87 15.97
C ASP A 301 -9.98 4.53 15.35
N GLU A 302 -11.27 4.45 15.00
CA GLU A 302 -11.92 3.23 14.49
C GLU A 302 -11.24 2.69 13.22
N ARG A 303 -10.83 3.57 12.30
CA ARG A 303 -10.24 3.20 11.02
C ARG A 303 -8.84 2.62 11.24
N SER A 304 -8.02 3.31 12.02
CA SER A 304 -6.65 2.90 12.34
C SER A 304 -6.60 1.55 13.06
N THR A 305 -7.58 1.29 13.93
CA THR A 305 -7.67 -0.01 14.62
C THR A 305 -8.12 -1.13 13.70
N LYS A 306 -9.13 -0.93 12.84
CA LYS A 306 -9.52 -1.93 11.83
C LYS A 306 -8.34 -2.29 10.93
N LYS A 307 -7.58 -1.28 10.49
CA LYS A 307 -6.36 -1.45 9.70
C LYS A 307 -5.33 -2.30 10.44
N LEU A 308 -5.05 -1.99 11.70
CA LEU A 308 -4.11 -2.76 12.52
C LEU A 308 -4.61 -4.19 12.81
N GLN A 309 -5.91 -4.38 13.05
CA GLN A 309 -6.53 -5.70 13.23
C GLN A 309 -6.41 -6.58 11.98
N GLU A 310 -6.56 -5.99 10.81
CA GLU A 310 -6.41 -6.72 9.55
C GLU A 310 -4.94 -7.08 9.28
N LEU A 311 -4.02 -6.18 9.61
CA LEU A 311 -2.59 -6.47 9.53
C LEU A 311 -2.18 -7.65 10.38
N VAL A 312 -2.60 -7.68 11.64
CA VAL A 312 -2.22 -8.75 12.55
C VAL A 312 -3.00 -10.05 12.30
N HIS A 313 -4.15 -9.98 11.62
CA HIS A 313 -4.79 -11.17 11.07
C HIS A 313 -3.98 -11.78 9.92
N ARG A 314 -3.33 -10.94 9.11
CA ARG A 314 -2.65 -11.35 7.88
C ARG A 314 -1.17 -11.65 8.06
N PHE A 315 -0.53 -11.02 9.04
CA PHE A 315 0.91 -11.11 9.31
C PHE A 315 1.17 -11.46 10.77
N GLN A 316 2.25 -12.20 11.03
CA GLN A 316 2.67 -12.50 12.39
C GLN A 316 3.14 -11.22 13.10
N PRO A 317 2.91 -11.05 14.41
CA PRO A 317 3.36 -9.88 15.16
C PRO A 317 4.87 -9.60 15.01
N ALA A 318 5.69 -10.65 14.89
CA ALA A 318 7.13 -10.54 14.67
C ALA A 318 7.50 -9.93 13.31
N GLU A 319 6.71 -10.18 12.26
CA GLU A 319 6.95 -9.65 10.91
C GLU A 319 6.62 -8.16 10.86
N VAL A 320 5.49 -7.78 11.46
CA VAL A 320 5.08 -6.38 11.59
C VAL A 320 6.09 -5.63 12.45
N LEU A 321 6.52 -6.21 13.58
CA LEU A 321 7.53 -5.63 14.46
C LEU A 321 8.85 -5.38 13.73
N GLY A 322 9.39 -6.40 13.04
CA GLY A 322 10.66 -6.29 12.33
C GLY A 322 10.64 -5.28 11.19
N MET A 323 9.51 -5.18 10.49
CA MET A 323 9.30 -4.17 9.45
C MET A 323 9.26 -2.74 10.03
N LEU A 324 8.53 -2.51 11.12
CA LEU A 324 8.47 -1.20 11.78
C LEU A 324 9.82 -0.81 12.39
N GLU A 325 10.52 -1.75 13.03
CA GLU A 325 11.88 -1.52 13.55
C GLU A 325 12.87 -1.17 12.43
N TRP A 326 12.78 -1.87 11.28
CA TRP A 326 13.60 -1.59 10.11
C TRP A 326 13.33 -0.21 9.53
N ALA A 327 12.05 0.20 9.44
CA ALA A 327 11.68 1.53 9.02
C ALA A 327 12.26 2.58 9.99
N VAL A 328 11.98 2.47 11.29
CA VAL A 328 12.40 3.45 12.31
C VAL A 328 13.93 3.58 12.41
N LYS A 329 14.69 2.48 12.28
CA LYS A 329 16.16 2.50 12.36
C LYS A 329 16.84 3.36 11.29
N GLY A 330 16.14 3.68 10.20
CA GLY A 330 16.64 4.55 9.13
C GLY A 330 16.62 6.05 9.46
N GLN A 331 16.11 6.46 10.63
CA GLN A 331 15.81 7.86 10.96
C GLN A 331 16.80 8.49 11.97
N LYS A 332 16.93 9.82 11.90
CA LYS A 332 17.80 10.66 12.76
C LYS A 332 16.97 11.48 13.76
N ASP A 333 16.39 10.84 14.77
CA ASP A 333 16.00 11.44 16.07
C ASP A 333 14.52 11.88 16.31
N GLU A 334 13.75 12.45 15.37
CA GLU A 334 12.38 12.94 15.71
C GLU A 334 11.33 11.83 15.90
N GLN A 335 11.41 10.73 15.15
CA GLN A 335 10.42 9.64 15.24
C GLN A 335 10.77 8.57 16.29
N THR A 336 12.01 8.55 16.77
CA THR A 336 12.46 7.60 17.80
C THR A 336 11.91 7.92 19.20
N GLU A 337 11.36 9.12 19.39
CA GLU A 337 10.75 9.57 20.66
C GLU A 337 9.21 9.64 20.60
N ASN A 338 8.60 9.20 19.49
CA ASN A 338 7.15 9.22 19.33
C ASN A 338 6.47 8.21 20.29
N GLY A 339 5.82 8.71 21.33
CA GLY A 339 5.18 7.90 22.38
C GLY A 339 4.22 6.82 21.87
N PRO A 340 3.23 7.16 21.03
CA PRO A 340 2.34 6.18 20.40
C PRO A 340 3.06 5.09 19.60
N LEU A 341 4.05 5.47 18.78
CA LEU A 341 4.84 4.50 18.02
C LEU A 341 5.65 3.56 18.94
N LEU A 342 6.28 4.12 19.98
CA LEU A 342 7.00 3.34 20.98
C LEU A 342 6.08 2.36 21.73
N ALA A 343 4.84 2.76 22.01
CA ALA A 343 3.84 1.88 22.61
C ALA A 343 3.41 0.76 21.67
N LEU A 344 3.22 1.05 20.38
CA LEU A 344 2.92 0.03 19.36
C LEU A 344 4.08 -0.99 19.25
N LEU A 345 5.33 -0.52 19.21
CA LEU A 345 6.51 -1.39 19.19
C LEU A 345 6.59 -2.25 20.47
N ALA A 346 6.35 -1.68 21.65
CA ALA A 346 6.32 -2.41 22.91
C ALA A 346 5.24 -3.49 22.90
N TYR A 347 4.06 -3.17 22.37
CA TYR A 347 2.94 -4.10 22.27
C TYR A 347 3.21 -5.25 21.30
N LEU A 348 3.68 -4.95 20.09
CA LEU A 348 4.10 -6.00 19.14
C LEU A 348 5.18 -6.90 19.75
N THR A 349 6.10 -6.33 20.55
CA THR A 349 7.10 -7.11 21.29
C THR A 349 6.48 -8.04 22.31
N GLU A 350 5.50 -7.55 23.09
CA GLU A 350 4.76 -8.37 24.05
C GLU A 350 4.14 -9.59 23.34
N LEU A 351 3.52 -9.37 22.18
CA LEU A 351 2.88 -10.42 21.37
C LEU A 351 3.86 -11.45 20.80
N THR A 352 5.14 -11.08 20.61
CA THR A 352 6.18 -12.07 20.24
C THR A 352 6.58 -12.99 21.40
N GLY A 353 6.10 -12.72 22.62
CA GLY A 353 6.47 -13.45 23.83
C GLY A 353 7.77 -12.97 24.49
N ASN A 354 8.45 -11.94 23.95
CA ASN A 354 9.66 -11.38 24.53
C ASN A 354 9.36 -10.40 25.68
N ARG A 355 8.92 -10.96 26.82
CA ARG A 355 8.51 -10.21 28.02
C ARG A 355 9.58 -9.21 28.53
N PRO A 356 10.88 -9.56 28.65
CA PRO A 356 11.89 -8.60 29.11
C PRO A 356 12.04 -7.38 28.19
N LEU A 357 12.05 -7.59 26.87
CA LEU A 357 12.16 -6.50 25.90
C LEU A 357 10.89 -5.66 25.85
N ALA A 358 9.72 -6.29 25.95
CA ALA A 358 8.44 -5.59 26.01
C ALA A 358 8.38 -4.64 27.21
N ILE A 359 8.77 -5.10 28.40
CA ILE A 359 8.86 -4.26 29.62
C ILE A 359 9.78 -3.06 29.39
N ALA A 360 10.97 -3.28 28.83
CA ALA A 360 11.91 -2.20 28.55
C ALA A 360 11.30 -1.16 27.59
N ARG A 361 10.65 -1.60 26.51
CA ARG A 361 10.00 -0.73 25.53
C ARG A 361 8.82 0.04 26.12
N TYR A 362 7.99 -0.61 26.92
CA TYR A 362 6.88 0.07 27.61
C TYR A 362 7.37 1.16 28.58
N ARG A 363 8.49 0.95 29.27
CA ARG A 363 9.10 1.98 30.12
C ARG A 363 9.55 3.20 29.31
N VAL A 364 10.13 2.97 28.13
CA VAL A 364 10.57 4.05 27.22
C VAL A 364 9.37 4.81 26.66
N ALA A 365 8.30 4.13 26.25
CA ALA A 365 7.09 4.74 25.71
C ALA A 365 6.33 5.63 26.73
N ARG A 366 6.47 5.34 28.02
CA ARG A 366 5.67 5.94 29.09
C ARG A 366 5.87 7.44 29.25
N LEU A 367 7.11 7.92 29.17
CA LEU A 367 7.42 9.34 29.39
C LEU A 367 6.87 10.24 28.27
N PRO A 368 7.14 9.96 26.97
CA PRO A 368 6.58 10.75 25.88
C PRO A 368 5.05 10.79 25.88
N LEU A 369 4.39 9.67 26.20
CA LEU A 369 2.92 9.63 26.28
C LEU A 369 2.34 10.53 27.39
N ARG A 370 3.01 10.60 28.55
CA ARG A 370 2.61 11.52 29.63
C ARG A 370 2.83 12.98 29.25
N GLN A 371 3.91 13.26 28.51
CA GLN A 371 4.20 14.60 28.03
C GLN A 371 3.12 15.07 27.04
N ILE A 372 2.73 14.23 26.09
CA ILE A 372 1.64 14.49 25.13
C ILE A 372 0.32 14.83 25.87
N GLU A 373 -0.02 14.07 26.91
CA GLU A 373 -1.22 14.31 27.72
C GLU A 373 -1.12 15.62 28.53
N PHE A 374 0.06 15.89 29.11
CA PHE A 374 0.32 17.14 29.84
C PHE A 374 0.23 18.38 28.94
N GLU A 375 0.61 18.25 27.66
CA GLU A 375 0.45 19.29 26.63
C GLU A 375 -1.01 19.48 26.18
N GLY A 376 -1.96 18.75 26.80
CA GLY A 376 -3.41 18.88 26.58
C GLY A 376 -3.96 17.95 25.50
N ASN A 377 -3.14 17.07 24.93
CA ASN A 377 -3.57 16.15 23.89
C ASN A 377 -4.10 14.83 24.49
N LEU A 378 -5.33 14.90 25.00
CA LEU A 378 -6.04 13.78 25.63
C LEU A 378 -6.40 12.64 24.66
N HIS A 379 -6.23 12.85 23.35
CA HIS A 379 -6.48 11.84 22.31
C HIS A 379 -5.70 10.54 22.54
N TYR A 380 -4.47 10.66 23.06
CA TYR A 380 -3.58 9.53 23.29
C TYR A 380 -3.64 8.94 24.71
N THR A 381 -4.55 9.45 25.57
CA THR A 381 -4.77 8.92 26.92
C THR A 381 -5.06 7.40 26.94
N PRO A 382 -5.87 6.83 26.03
CA PRO A 382 -6.09 5.37 26.00
C PRO A 382 -4.79 4.56 25.81
N ILE A 383 -3.89 5.04 24.97
CA ILE A 383 -2.59 4.39 24.72
C ILE A 383 -1.73 4.45 25.98
N ARG A 384 -1.66 5.61 26.65
CA ARG A 384 -0.94 5.75 27.92
C ARG A 384 -1.48 4.78 28.97
N GLU A 385 -2.81 4.74 29.17
CA GLU A 385 -3.44 3.84 30.14
C GLU A 385 -3.11 2.38 29.86
N ARG A 386 -3.11 1.97 28.58
CA ARG A 386 -2.71 0.63 28.18
C ARG A 386 -1.25 0.32 28.49
N VAL A 387 -0.34 1.28 28.28
CA VAL A 387 1.08 1.12 28.63
C VAL A 387 1.26 0.95 30.14
N ASP A 388 0.59 1.77 30.96
CA ASP A 388 0.62 1.66 32.42
C ASP A 388 0.08 0.28 32.88
N TRP A 389 -1.02 -0.17 32.28
CA TRP A 389 -1.60 -1.49 32.56
C TRP A 389 -0.70 -2.65 32.10
N ALA A 390 -0.09 -2.56 30.92
CA ALA A 390 0.87 -3.55 30.41
C ALA A 390 2.02 -3.74 31.39
N LEU A 391 2.59 -2.63 31.86
CA LEU A 391 3.69 -2.65 32.81
C LEU A 391 3.29 -3.28 34.13
N ALA A 392 2.11 -2.95 34.66
CA ALA A 392 1.61 -3.55 35.89
C ALA A 392 1.43 -5.07 35.77
N GLY A 393 0.83 -5.53 34.67
CA GLY A 393 0.64 -6.96 34.39
C GLY A 393 1.96 -7.71 34.16
N LEU A 394 2.83 -7.19 33.28
CA LEU A 394 4.10 -7.83 32.92
C LEU A 394 5.14 -7.81 34.04
N LEU A 395 5.05 -6.88 35.00
CA LEU A 395 5.94 -6.84 36.15
C LEU A 395 5.41 -7.62 37.36
N GLU A 396 4.20 -8.21 37.27
CA GLU A 396 3.50 -8.83 38.42
C GLU A 396 3.43 -7.92 39.66
N ILE A 397 3.51 -6.60 39.45
CA ILE A 397 3.47 -5.62 40.53
C ILE A 397 2.00 -5.46 40.91
N ARG A 398 1.61 -6.14 41.99
CA ARG A 398 0.30 -5.95 42.61
C ARG A 398 0.31 -4.58 43.32
N PRO A 399 -0.67 -3.69 43.06
CA PRO A 399 -0.73 -2.41 43.75
C PRO A 399 -0.79 -2.63 45.27
N ALA A 400 -0.10 -1.76 46.00
CA ALA A 400 -0.11 -1.81 47.46
C ALA A 400 -1.53 -1.56 48.00
N TRP A 401 -1.93 -2.32 49.01
CA TRP A 401 -3.23 -2.24 49.64
C TRP A 401 -3.10 -2.12 51.15
N LEU A 402 -3.90 -1.24 51.74
CA LEU A 402 -3.95 -1.01 53.19
C LEU A 402 -5.21 -1.64 53.84
N GLY A 403 -6.36 -1.53 53.16
CA GLY A 403 -7.64 -2.09 53.60
C GLY A 403 -8.30 -1.32 54.75
N VAL A 404 -8.46 -0.02 54.56
CA VAL A 404 -9.15 0.91 55.47
C VAL A 404 -10.18 1.75 54.70
N SER A 405 -11.28 2.07 55.37
CA SER A 405 -12.20 3.13 54.97
C SER A 405 -11.91 4.37 55.81
N TYR A 406 -11.86 5.53 55.18
CA TYR A 406 -11.49 6.77 55.86
C TYR A 406 -12.33 7.96 55.40
N GLN A 407 -12.33 9.01 56.22
CA GLN A 407 -12.88 10.33 55.89
C GLN A 407 -11.89 11.41 56.33
N GLU A 408 -11.85 12.53 55.60
CA GLU A 408 -11.09 13.70 56.03
C GLU A 408 -11.75 14.33 57.26
N ILE A 409 -10.93 14.95 58.11
CA ILE A 409 -11.39 15.59 59.33
C ILE A 409 -11.66 17.07 59.06
N ASP A 410 -12.92 17.47 59.21
CA ASP A 410 -13.33 18.88 59.25
C ASP A 410 -13.24 19.46 60.67
N GLU A 411 -13.49 20.77 60.81
CA GLU A 411 -13.37 21.48 62.09
C GLU A 411 -14.34 20.95 63.17
N GLU A 412 -15.54 20.53 62.77
CA GLU A 412 -16.55 19.98 63.66
C GLU A 412 -16.11 18.62 64.21
N LEU A 413 -15.66 17.73 63.33
CA LEU A 413 -15.15 16.41 63.69
C LEU A 413 -13.87 16.51 64.53
N ALA A 414 -12.96 17.43 64.19
CA ALA A 414 -11.74 17.69 64.97
C ALA A 414 -12.05 18.08 66.42
N THR A 415 -13.03 18.99 66.59
CA THR A 415 -13.49 19.45 67.91
C THR A 415 -14.09 18.30 68.71
N SER A 416 -14.92 17.45 68.07
CA SER A 416 -15.54 16.29 68.72
C SER A 416 -14.53 15.21 69.14
N LEU A 417 -13.41 15.09 68.42
CA LEU A 417 -12.37 14.10 68.65
C LEU A 417 -11.22 14.61 69.56
N GLY A 418 -11.28 15.89 69.98
CA GLY A 418 -10.25 16.51 70.81
C GLY A 418 -8.93 16.75 70.09
N ILE A 419 -8.98 17.02 68.78
CA ILE A 419 -7.81 17.23 67.92
C ILE A 419 -7.60 18.74 67.75
N PRO A 420 -6.41 19.28 68.08
CA PRO A 420 -6.17 20.73 68.07
C PRO A 420 -6.14 21.37 66.67
N LYS A 421 -6.10 20.56 65.60
CA LYS A 421 -6.15 20.99 64.20
C LYS A 421 -7.05 20.05 63.40
N ALA A 422 -7.85 20.60 62.49
CA ALA A 422 -8.65 19.83 61.54
C ALA A 422 -7.76 19.19 60.47
N GLN A 423 -7.05 18.14 60.86
CA GLN A 423 -6.04 17.51 60.03
C GLN A 423 -5.93 16.02 60.36
N GLY A 424 -5.76 15.22 59.31
CA GLY A 424 -5.63 13.78 59.39
C GLY A 424 -6.80 13.05 58.73
N LEU A 425 -6.67 11.72 58.68
CA LEU A 425 -7.69 10.82 58.14
C LEU A 425 -8.31 10.00 59.25
N PHE A 426 -9.61 10.19 59.49
CA PHE A 426 -10.37 9.39 60.45
C PHE A 426 -10.72 8.04 59.82
N ILE A 427 -10.31 6.95 60.48
CA ILE A 427 -10.57 5.59 60.05
C ILE A 427 -11.97 5.17 60.49
N SER A 428 -12.88 5.09 59.54
CA SER A 428 -14.28 4.71 59.76
C SER A 428 -14.47 3.20 59.82
N ASP A 429 -13.67 2.44 59.08
CA ASP A 429 -13.70 0.98 59.10
C ASP A 429 -12.33 0.38 58.73
N VAL A 430 -12.08 -0.85 59.19
CA VAL A 430 -10.87 -1.62 58.85
C VAL A 430 -11.30 -2.98 58.35
N THR A 431 -10.94 -3.29 57.10
CA THR A 431 -11.34 -4.56 56.45
C THR A 431 -10.74 -5.76 57.21
N PRO A 432 -11.55 -6.77 57.61
CA PRO A 432 -11.04 -7.94 58.31
C PRO A 432 -9.97 -8.70 57.50
N GLY A 433 -8.86 -9.05 58.15
CA GLY A 433 -7.72 -9.72 57.51
C GLY A 433 -6.92 -8.84 56.55
N SER A 434 -7.12 -7.51 56.58
CA SER A 434 -6.31 -6.57 55.81
C SER A 434 -4.94 -6.29 56.44
N PRO A 435 -4.03 -5.67 55.68
CA PRO A 435 -2.77 -5.11 56.18
C PRO A 435 -2.96 -4.15 57.36
N ALA A 436 -3.99 -3.30 57.32
CA ALA A 436 -4.32 -2.41 58.43
C ALA A 436 -4.79 -3.19 59.67
N ALA A 437 -5.65 -4.19 59.51
CA ALA A 437 -6.08 -5.03 60.63
C ALA A 437 -4.90 -5.76 61.27
N THR A 438 -4.01 -6.31 60.44
CA THR A 438 -2.80 -7.02 60.89
C THR A 438 -1.78 -6.06 61.52
N GLY A 439 -1.69 -4.85 60.97
CA GLY A 439 -0.84 -3.75 61.45
C GLY A 439 -1.37 -3.03 62.69
N GLY A 440 -2.49 -3.48 63.25
CA GLY A 440 -3.05 -2.97 64.50
C GLY A 440 -3.81 -1.65 64.39
N LEU A 441 -4.14 -1.19 63.17
CA LEU A 441 -5.11 -0.10 62.96
C LEU A 441 -6.51 -0.56 63.40
N SER A 442 -7.33 0.37 63.87
CA SER A 442 -8.68 0.08 64.34
C SER A 442 -9.63 1.22 63.95
N PRO A 443 -10.93 0.93 63.76
CA PRO A 443 -11.93 1.98 63.60
C PRO A 443 -11.87 2.97 64.77
N GLY A 444 -12.00 4.26 64.47
CA GLY A 444 -11.86 5.35 65.43
C GLY A 444 -10.43 5.88 65.61
N ASP A 445 -9.45 5.34 64.88
CA ASP A 445 -8.13 5.94 64.77
C ASP A 445 -8.13 7.15 63.85
N VAL A 446 -7.23 8.09 64.11
CA VAL A 446 -6.93 9.18 63.19
C VAL A 446 -5.49 9.11 62.75
N ILE A 447 -5.23 9.01 61.45
CA ILE A 447 -3.88 9.08 60.88
C ILE A 447 -3.45 10.55 60.82
N LEU A 448 -2.38 10.89 61.53
CA LEU A 448 -1.81 12.25 61.58
C LEU A 448 -0.60 12.40 60.65
N GLU A 449 0.19 11.33 60.49
CA GLU A 449 1.41 11.34 59.67
C GLU A 449 1.56 10.01 58.91
N ILE A 450 2.11 10.08 57.70
CA ILE A 450 2.49 8.91 56.88
C ILE A 450 3.95 9.09 56.45
N LYS A 451 4.83 8.14 56.77
CA LYS A 451 6.27 8.15 56.41
C LYS A 451 6.98 9.49 56.71
N GLY A 452 6.60 10.14 57.82
CA GLY A 452 7.18 11.42 58.24
C GLY A 452 6.60 12.67 57.57
N SER A 453 5.60 12.53 56.69
CA SER A 453 4.82 13.67 56.19
C SER A 453 3.71 14.03 57.19
N GLU A 454 3.92 15.10 57.95
CA GLU A 454 2.83 15.87 58.59
C GLU A 454 1.94 16.43 57.48
N ALA A 455 0.62 16.54 57.67
CA ALA A 455 -0.19 16.96 56.52
C ALA A 455 -1.48 16.21 56.23
N VAL A 456 -1.63 15.00 56.78
CA VAL A 456 -2.22 13.90 55.99
C VAL A 456 -3.66 14.18 55.58
N ASN A 457 -3.88 14.17 54.27
CA ASN A 457 -5.17 14.26 53.60
C ASN A 457 -5.31 13.10 52.60
N GLN A 458 -6.46 13.00 51.95
CA GLN A 458 -6.75 11.91 51.02
C GLN A 458 -5.71 11.83 49.90
N GLN A 459 -5.31 12.98 49.35
CA GLN A 459 -4.33 13.05 48.27
C GLN A 459 -2.96 12.53 48.71
N THR A 460 -2.49 12.88 49.90
CA THR A 460 -1.22 12.41 50.46
C THR A 460 -1.23 10.90 50.65
N LEU A 461 -2.30 10.33 51.21
CA LEU A 461 -2.44 8.87 51.35
C LEU A 461 -2.45 8.18 49.97
N GLN A 462 -3.21 8.72 49.01
CA GLN A 462 -3.28 8.15 47.66
C GLN A 462 -1.93 8.20 46.93
N GLN A 463 -1.18 9.28 47.07
CA GLN A 463 0.18 9.40 46.52
C GLN A 463 1.14 8.38 47.15
N GLN A 464 1.06 8.18 48.47
CA GLN A 464 1.87 7.17 49.16
C GLN A 464 1.50 5.74 48.73
N MET A 465 0.22 5.45 48.52
CA MET A 465 -0.21 4.15 48.00
C MET A 465 0.22 3.92 46.55
N ASN A 466 0.13 4.95 45.70
CA ASN A 466 0.53 4.88 44.28
C ASN A 466 2.04 4.76 44.07
N SER A 467 2.84 5.15 45.07
CA SER A 467 4.30 5.08 45.04
C SER A 467 4.88 3.90 45.81
N SER A 468 4.03 3.10 46.49
CA SER A 468 4.45 1.92 47.26
C SER A 468 4.02 0.63 46.55
N VAL A 469 4.72 -0.47 46.85
CA VAL A 469 4.39 -1.83 46.37
C VAL A 469 4.00 -2.74 47.54
N ALA A 470 3.37 -3.87 47.22
CA ALA A 470 3.08 -4.89 48.23
C ALA A 470 4.39 -5.36 48.91
N GLY A 471 4.38 -5.49 50.23
CA GLY A 471 5.55 -5.79 51.06
C GLY A 471 6.26 -4.55 51.62
N ASP A 472 5.98 -3.35 51.12
CA ASP A 472 6.54 -2.12 51.69
C ASP A 472 6.04 -1.86 53.12
N VAL A 473 6.91 -1.32 53.97
CA VAL A 473 6.54 -0.90 55.32
C VAL A 473 6.01 0.54 55.29
N LEU A 474 4.79 0.73 55.77
CA LEU A 474 4.15 2.03 55.97
C LEU A 474 4.24 2.41 57.46
N ALA A 475 5.02 3.46 57.77
CA ALA A 475 5.06 4.06 59.09
C ALA A 475 3.94 5.08 59.23
N LEU A 476 3.10 4.93 60.26
CA LEU A 476 1.98 5.80 60.57
C LEU A 476 2.10 6.37 61.97
N THR A 477 1.86 7.66 62.14
CA THR A 477 1.55 8.25 63.44
C THR A 477 0.04 8.40 63.54
N ILE A 478 -0.58 7.72 64.49
CA ILE A 478 -2.03 7.74 64.71
C ILE A 478 -2.40 8.36 66.05
N LEU A 479 -3.61 8.89 66.16
CA LEU A 479 -4.26 9.27 67.41
C LEU A 479 -5.33 8.23 67.75
N ARG A 480 -5.22 7.61 68.94
CA ARG A 480 -6.22 6.67 69.46
C ARG A 480 -6.58 7.04 70.88
N LYS A 481 -7.87 7.32 71.14
CA LYS A 481 -8.37 7.72 72.48
C LYS A 481 -7.55 8.88 73.08
N GLY A 482 -7.24 9.89 72.26
CA GLY A 482 -6.50 11.09 72.67
C GLY A 482 -4.99 10.89 72.90
N LYS A 483 -4.41 9.71 72.60
CA LYS A 483 -2.97 9.47 72.70
C LYS A 483 -2.37 9.14 71.34
N GLN A 484 -1.23 9.76 71.03
CA GLN A 484 -0.47 9.43 69.83
C GLN A 484 0.21 8.06 69.96
N LYS A 485 0.23 7.31 68.87
CA LYS A 485 0.93 6.03 68.73
C LYS A 485 1.59 5.95 67.37
N GLN A 486 2.75 5.33 67.32
CA GLN A 486 3.38 4.96 66.07
C GLN A 486 3.05 3.51 65.74
N LEU A 487 2.61 3.27 64.51
CA LEU A 487 2.39 1.95 63.94
C LEU A 487 3.30 1.77 62.74
N GLN A 488 3.87 0.59 62.60
CA GLN A 488 4.50 0.15 61.37
C GLN A 488 3.71 -1.04 60.87
N LEU A 489 3.22 -0.94 59.64
CA LEU A 489 2.45 -2.00 59.01
C LEU A 489 3.05 -2.33 57.65
N THR A 490 2.99 -3.60 57.29
CA THR A 490 3.44 -4.07 55.98
C THR A 490 2.26 -4.03 55.03
N LEU A 491 2.38 -3.27 53.94
CA LEU A 491 1.35 -3.19 52.91
C LEU A 491 1.15 -4.55 52.26
N GLY A 492 -0.11 -4.95 52.13
CA GLY A 492 -0.47 -6.21 51.50
C GLY A 492 -0.68 -6.03 50.01
N GLU A 493 -0.78 -7.15 49.33
CA GLU A 493 -1.25 -7.18 47.96
C GLU A 493 -2.71 -6.77 47.93
N ALA A 494 -3.08 -5.82 47.06
CA ALA A 494 -4.47 -5.66 46.69
C ALA A 494 -4.97 -7.03 46.23
N LYS A 495 -5.91 -7.63 46.97
CA LYS A 495 -6.61 -8.80 46.46
C LYS A 495 -7.22 -8.38 45.14
N ALA A 496 -6.78 -9.02 44.06
CA ALA A 496 -7.51 -8.93 42.81
C ALA A 496 -8.97 -9.27 43.16
N PRO A 497 -9.97 -8.53 42.63
CA PRO A 497 -11.31 -9.09 42.59
C PRO A 497 -11.18 -10.53 42.08
N ALA A 498 -11.80 -11.48 42.78
CA ALA A 498 -11.60 -12.90 42.51
C ALA A 498 -11.87 -13.18 41.01
N ASP A 499 -10.81 -13.38 40.25
CA ASP A 499 -10.86 -13.68 38.81
C ASP A 499 -10.94 -15.20 38.59
N PRO A 500 -11.90 -15.66 37.78
CA PRO A 500 -11.73 -16.89 37.02
C PRO A 500 -11.52 -16.63 35.52
N VAL A 501 -10.97 -15.49 35.10
CA VAL A 501 -10.51 -15.33 33.70
C VAL A 501 -9.14 -14.65 33.64
N SER A 502 -8.10 -15.43 33.95
CA SER A 502 -6.76 -15.17 33.42
C SER A 502 -6.79 -15.38 31.90
N PHE A 503 -6.53 -14.31 31.15
CA PHE A 503 -6.38 -14.35 29.68
C PHE A 503 -5.15 -15.16 29.23
N GLY A 504 -4.33 -15.67 30.16
CA GLY A 504 -3.17 -16.51 29.87
C GLY A 504 -3.48 -17.87 29.24
N SER A 505 -4.75 -18.20 28.99
CA SER A 505 -5.17 -19.48 28.37
C SER A 505 -5.60 -19.37 26.90
N MET A 506 -5.65 -18.17 26.30
CA MET A 506 -6.04 -17.99 24.90
C MET A 506 -4.80 -17.84 23.98
N ARG A 507 -4.85 -18.43 22.77
CA ARG A 507 -3.77 -18.35 21.77
C ARG A 507 -4.10 -17.35 20.64
N GLY A 508 -3.12 -16.56 20.22
CA GLY A 508 -3.08 -15.88 18.91
C GLY A 508 -4.03 -14.69 18.72
N ASN A 509 -4.34 -14.40 17.45
CA ASN A 509 -5.02 -13.20 16.92
C ASN A 509 -6.32 -12.77 17.63
N THR A 510 -6.99 -13.69 18.33
CA THR A 510 -8.18 -13.42 19.16
C THR A 510 -7.88 -12.57 20.39
N GLN A 511 -6.72 -12.74 21.00
CA GLN A 511 -6.28 -11.98 22.18
C GLN A 511 -5.98 -10.51 21.85
N LEU A 512 -5.64 -10.27 20.57
CA LEU A 512 -5.26 -8.99 20.00
C LEU A 512 -6.48 -8.19 19.54
N ALA A 513 -7.45 -8.84 18.89
CA ALA A 513 -8.73 -8.23 18.54
C ALA A 513 -9.50 -7.75 19.79
N LEU A 514 -9.62 -8.59 20.84
CA LEU A 514 -10.30 -8.24 22.10
C LEU A 514 -9.63 -7.10 22.89
N LEU A 515 -8.30 -7.05 22.88
CA LEU A 515 -7.55 -6.02 23.61
C LEU A 515 -7.54 -4.68 22.85
N MET A 516 -7.70 -4.72 21.53
CA MET A 516 -7.75 -3.53 20.68
C MET A 516 -9.14 -2.93 20.58
N ASP A 517 -10.17 -3.77 20.65
CA ASP A 517 -11.55 -3.33 20.86
C ASP A 517 -11.70 -2.54 22.18
N GLN A 518 -10.93 -2.94 23.22
CA GLN A 518 -10.82 -2.20 24.50
C GLN A 518 -10.04 -0.87 24.41
N LEU A 519 -9.20 -0.66 23.38
CA LEU A 519 -8.46 0.58 23.18
C LEU A 519 -9.33 1.70 22.56
N LEU A 520 -10.41 1.33 21.88
CA LEU A 520 -11.27 2.27 21.14
C LEU A 520 -12.62 2.55 21.76
N TYR A 521 -13.25 1.59 22.42
CA TYR A 521 -14.48 1.87 23.15
C TYR A 521 -14.10 2.56 24.45
N HIS A 522 -14.02 3.90 24.40
CA HIS A 522 -13.90 4.75 25.57
C HIS A 522 -14.83 4.20 26.63
N PRO A 523 -14.30 3.60 27.71
CA PRO A 523 -15.16 3.06 28.73
C PRO A 523 -15.98 4.24 29.22
N VAL A 524 -17.29 4.19 28.99
CA VAL A 524 -18.15 5.28 29.40
C VAL A 524 -18.18 5.22 30.92
N GLU A 525 -17.55 6.22 31.54
CA GLU A 525 -17.54 6.33 32.98
C GLU A 525 -18.90 6.84 33.43
N VAL A 526 -19.58 6.03 34.24
CA VAL A 526 -20.88 6.38 34.80
C VAL A 526 -20.79 6.30 36.30
N ALA A 527 -21.01 7.43 36.96
CA ALA A 527 -21.19 7.49 38.40
C ALA A 527 -22.58 6.96 38.76
N VAL A 528 -22.63 5.79 39.38
CA VAL A 528 -23.86 5.13 39.87
C VAL A 528 -23.74 4.98 41.38
N GLY A 529 -24.49 5.78 42.12
CA GLY A 529 -24.34 5.86 43.58
C GLY A 529 -22.95 6.39 43.96
N GLU A 530 -22.25 5.66 44.83
CA GLU A 530 -20.86 5.95 45.25
C GLU A 530 -19.81 5.22 44.40
N HIS A 531 -20.22 4.58 43.30
CA HIS A 531 -19.35 3.79 42.43
C HIS A 531 -19.19 4.43 41.05
N THR A 532 -18.00 4.28 40.48
CA THR A 532 -17.75 4.62 39.07
C THR A 532 -17.68 3.32 38.27
N LEU A 533 -18.62 3.14 37.36
CA LEU A 533 -18.62 2.03 36.41
C LEU A 533 -17.93 2.45 35.12
N ARG A 534 -17.13 1.56 34.56
CA ARG A 534 -16.57 1.69 33.21
C ARG A 534 -17.34 0.72 32.30
N LEU A 535 -18.08 1.27 31.35
CA LEU A 535 -19.00 0.52 30.49
C LEU A 535 -18.49 0.47 29.05
N VAL A 536 -18.61 -0.69 28.39
CA VAL A 536 -18.24 -0.86 26.98
C VAL A 536 -19.38 -1.50 26.18
N ALA A 537 -19.47 -1.20 24.89
CA ALA A 537 -20.42 -1.87 24.00
C ALA A 537 -20.08 -3.37 23.89
N LEU A 538 -21.08 -4.24 23.78
CA LEU A 538 -20.86 -5.67 23.61
C LEU A 538 -20.57 -6.01 22.13
N THR A 539 -19.32 -6.37 21.84
CA THR A 539 -18.86 -6.87 20.53
C THR A 539 -18.87 -8.40 20.47
N ASP A 540 -18.71 -8.97 19.27
CA ASP A 540 -18.67 -10.42 19.03
C ASP A 540 -17.49 -11.07 19.76
N GLU A 541 -16.38 -10.35 19.84
CA GLU A 541 -15.16 -10.71 20.51
C GLU A 541 -15.35 -10.73 22.02
N LEU A 542 -15.91 -9.66 22.61
CA LEU A 542 -16.24 -9.60 24.04
C LEU A 542 -17.27 -10.66 24.42
N ARG A 543 -18.28 -10.90 23.56
CA ARG A 543 -19.28 -11.95 23.75
C ARG A 543 -18.63 -13.32 23.87
N THR A 544 -17.65 -13.61 23.02
CA THR A 544 -16.88 -14.85 23.07
C THR A 544 -15.99 -14.92 24.32
N GLY A 545 -15.27 -13.83 24.64
CA GLY A 545 -14.35 -13.77 25.78
C GLY A 545 -15.02 -13.92 27.14
N PHE A 546 -16.24 -13.37 27.28
CA PHE A 546 -17.06 -13.48 28.49
C PHE A 546 -18.03 -14.68 28.47
N LYS A 547 -17.95 -15.54 27.44
CA LYS A 547 -18.80 -16.74 27.27
C LYS A 547 -20.31 -16.43 27.30
N LEU A 548 -20.69 -15.36 26.63
CA LEU A 548 -22.08 -14.91 26.49
C LEU A 548 -22.75 -15.59 25.28
N GLU A 549 -24.08 -15.70 25.28
CA GLU A 549 -24.86 -16.28 24.16
C GLU A 549 -24.66 -15.48 22.86
N ARG A 550 -24.69 -16.14 21.69
CA ARG A 550 -24.33 -15.55 20.39
C ARG A 550 -25.16 -14.32 20.00
N ASP A 551 -26.40 -14.27 20.44
CA ASP A 551 -27.38 -13.22 20.21
C ASP A 551 -27.54 -12.28 21.41
N ALA A 552 -26.68 -12.39 22.43
CA ALA A 552 -26.70 -11.47 23.56
C ALA A 552 -26.41 -10.04 23.10
N THR A 553 -27.31 -9.13 23.45
CA THR A 553 -27.19 -7.68 23.24
C THR A 553 -27.19 -6.97 24.58
N GLY A 554 -26.41 -5.89 24.70
CA GLY A 554 -26.30 -5.16 25.96
C GLY A 554 -25.04 -4.31 26.05
N VAL A 555 -24.84 -3.73 27.24
CA VAL A 555 -23.65 -2.97 27.61
C VAL A 555 -22.88 -3.73 28.68
N LEU A 556 -21.62 -4.05 28.42
CA LEU A 556 -20.80 -4.83 29.34
C LEU A 556 -20.19 -3.92 30.43
N VAL A 557 -20.30 -4.34 31.69
CA VAL A 557 -19.56 -3.74 32.81
C VAL A 557 -18.12 -4.24 32.72
N PHE A 558 -17.25 -3.36 32.25
CA PHE A 558 -15.84 -3.68 32.01
C PHE A 558 -15.02 -3.61 33.30
N ALA A 559 -15.29 -2.58 34.11
CA ALA A 559 -14.74 -2.43 35.45
C ALA A 559 -15.75 -1.69 36.35
N ALA A 560 -15.67 -1.95 37.64
CA ALA A 560 -16.35 -1.19 38.67
C ALA A 560 -15.30 -0.74 39.68
N GLN A 561 -15.09 0.57 39.81
CA GLN A 561 -14.23 1.11 40.87
C GLN A 561 -14.98 1.00 42.22
N PRO A 562 -14.30 0.54 43.29
CA PRO A 562 -14.95 0.36 44.59
C PRO A 562 -15.37 1.70 45.20
N GLY A 563 -16.61 1.76 45.69
CA GLY A 563 -17.14 2.79 46.58
C GLY A 563 -17.15 2.31 48.04
N LYS A 564 -17.84 3.03 48.94
CA LYS A 564 -17.92 2.69 50.39
C LYS A 564 -18.57 1.32 50.69
N TYR A 565 -19.27 0.76 49.70
CA TYR A 565 -19.97 -0.53 49.76
C TYR A 565 -19.61 -1.44 48.56
N ASP A 566 -19.95 -2.71 48.62
CA ASP A 566 -19.78 -3.66 47.51
C ASP A 566 -20.74 -3.27 46.36
N SER A 567 -20.24 -3.13 45.12
CA SER A 567 -21.11 -2.71 44.01
C SER A 567 -22.06 -3.84 43.59
N GLU A 568 -23.35 -3.53 43.46
CA GLU A 568 -24.36 -4.45 42.91
C GLU A 568 -24.02 -4.89 41.48
N LEU A 569 -23.34 -4.00 40.74
CA LEU A 569 -22.79 -4.23 39.41
C LEU A 569 -21.30 -4.54 39.48
N ARG A 570 -20.88 -5.62 38.83
CA ARG A 570 -19.50 -6.12 38.83
C ARG A 570 -19.00 -6.33 37.41
N ARG A 571 -17.68 -6.39 37.27
CA ARG A 571 -17.04 -6.75 35.98
C ARG A 571 -17.63 -8.05 35.44
N GLY A 572 -17.93 -8.07 34.14
CA GLY A 572 -18.52 -9.22 33.45
C GLY A 572 -20.05 -9.25 33.47
N ASP A 573 -20.70 -8.35 34.22
CA ASP A 573 -22.14 -8.17 34.09
C ASP A 573 -22.47 -7.58 32.72
N LEU A 574 -23.42 -8.18 32.01
CA LEU A 574 -24.00 -7.58 30.81
C LEU A 574 -25.28 -6.84 31.18
N ILE A 575 -25.27 -5.52 31.14
CA ILE A 575 -26.46 -4.68 31.33
C ILE A 575 -27.34 -4.82 30.10
N LEU A 576 -28.56 -5.31 30.32
CA LEU A 576 -29.56 -5.53 29.27
C LEU A 576 -30.54 -4.37 29.19
N ALA A 577 -30.87 -3.78 30.33
CA ALA A 577 -31.77 -2.64 30.42
C ALA A 577 -31.52 -1.80 31.68
N VAL A 578 -31.83 -0.52 31.60
CA VAL A 578 -31.83 0.43 32.71
C VAL A 578 -33.22 1.07 32.78
N ASN A 579 -33.89 0.98 33.92
CA ASN A 579 -35.27 1.42 34.15
C ASN A 579 -36.27 0.93 33.09
N ASN A 580 -36.23 -0.36 32.77
CA ASN A 580 -37.03 -0.98 31.72
C ASN A 580 -36.76 -0.47 30.29
N HIS A 581 -35.76 0.39 30.08
CA HIS A 581 -35.27 0.74 28.75
C HIS A 581 -34.12 -0.20 28.36
N PRO A 582 -34.29 -1.03 27.30
CA PRO A 582 -33.19 -1.84 26.77
C PRO A 582 -32.03 -0.93 26.38
N VAL A 583 -30.80 -1.34 26.71
CA VAL A 583 -29.59 -0.58 26.38
C VAL A 583 -28.69 -1.41 25.48
N ASN A 584 -28.27 -0.82 24.37
CA ASN A 584 -27.34 -1.47 23.42
C ASN A 584 -26.07 -0.63 23.21
N SER A 585 -26.01 0.57 23.78
CA SER A 585 -24.86 1.45 23.72
C SER A 585 -24.47 1.96 25.10
N ALA A 586 -23.16 1.96 25.40
CA ALA A 586 -22.64 2.46 26.66
C ALA A 586 -22.98 3.94 26.89
N ALA A 587 -23.17 4.73 25.83
CA ALA A 587 -23.52 6.15 25.90
C ALA A 587 -24.97 6.41 26.36
N GLU A 588 -25.87 5.42 26.28
CA GLU A 588 -27.26 5.54 26.72
C GLU A 588 -27.36 5.54 28.25
N VAL A 589 -26.47 4.80 28.92
CA VAL A 589 -26.50 4.57 30.36
C VAL A 589 -26.31 5.85 31.19
N PRO A 590 -25.35 6.77 30.89
CA PRO A 590 -25.26 8.05 31.59
C PRO A 590 -26.53 8.90 31.49
N THR A 591 -27.18 8.90 30.33
CA THR A 591 -28.39 9.70 30.08
C THR A 591 -29.55 9.19 30.92
N LEU A 592 -29.77 7.88 30.91
CA LEU A 592 -30.79 7.22 31.74
C LEU A 592 -30.51 7.39 33.24
N THR A 593 -29.23 7.36 33.62
CA THR A 593 -28.80 7.58 35.01
C THR A 593 -29.07 9.02 35.48
N ARG A 594 -28.84 10.02 34.62
CA ARG A 594 -29.10 11.44 34.93
C ARG A 594 -30.58 11.72 35.14
N GLN A 595 -31.45 11.15 34.32
CA GLN A 595 -32.92 11.28 34.45
C GLN A 595 -33.44 10.81 35.82
N VAL A 596 -32.81 9.78 36.40
CA VAL A 596 -33.18 9.26 37.73
C VAL A 596 -32.72 10.18 38.85
N ARG A 597 -31.54 10.79 38.73
CA ARG A 597 -31.03 11.75 39.73
C ARG A 597 -31.96 12.95 39.91
N GLU A 598 -32.70 13.31 38.87
CA GLU A 598 -33.66 14.42 38.87
C GLU A 598 -35.04 14.03 39.44
N SER A 599 -35.27 12.75 39.79
CA SER A 599 -36.54 12.25 40.33
C SER A 599 -36.63 12.35 41.87
N SER A 600 -37.85 12.32 42.40
CA SER A 600 -38.11 12.38 43.85
C SER A 600 -37.58 11.17 44.64
N GLU A 601 -37.35 10.04 43.96
CA GLU A 601 -36.74 8.83 44.51
C GLU A 601 -35.69 8.30 43.52
N PRO A 602 -34.40 8.70 43.67
CA PRO A 602 -33.36 8.35 42.71
C PRO A 602 -32.91 6.89 42.83
N LEU A 603 -33.77 5.97 42.38
CA LEU A 603 -33.52 4.53 42.35
C LEU A 603 -33.39 4.04 40.91
N LEU A 604 -32.23 3.47 40.58
CA LEU A 604 -31.93 2.93 39.26
C LEU A 604 -32.17 1.42 39.22
N HIS A 605 -33.10 0.98 38.38
CA HIS A 605 -33.36 -0.45 38.15
C HIS A 605 -32.52 -0.96 36.99
N VAL A 606 -31.50 -1.76 37.28
CA VAL A 606 -30.62 -2.31 36.25
C VAL A 606 -30.92 -3.79 36.06
N SER A 607 -31.38 -4.15 34.87
CA SER A 607 -31.50 -5.55 34.45
C SER A 607 -30.18 -5.99 33.83
N ARG A 608 -29.57 -7.04 34.38
CA ARG A 608 -28.26 -7.55 33.98
C ARG A 608 -28.25 -9.06 33.80
N LEU A 609 -27.26 -9.56 33.06
CA LEU A 609 -26.89 -10.96 32.97
C LEU A 609 -25.60 -11.19 33.76
N ARG A 610 -25.59 -12.17 34.67
CA ARG A 610 -24.38 -12.68 35.35
C ARG A 610 -24.44 -14.19 35.39
N ASP A 611 -23.36 -14.85 34.97
CA ASP A 611 -23.26 -16.31 34.90
C ASP A 611 -24.45 -16.96 34.14
N GLY A 612 -24.88 -16.32 33.04
CA GLY A 612 -26.01 -16.75 32.21
C GLY A 612 -27.40 -16.56 32.85
N LYS A 613 -27.49 -15.95 34.04
CA LYS A 613 -28.76 -15.70 34.72
C LYS A 613 -29.13 -14.22 34.68
N ARG A 614 -30.38 -13.94 34.31
CA ARG A 614 -30.94 -12.58 34.32
C ARG A 614 -31.30 -12.19 35.76
N GLN A 615 -30.85 -11.01 36.17
CA GLN A 615 -31.10 -10.45 37.49
C GLN A 615 -31.47 -8.97 37.35
N THR A 616 -32.34 -8.49 38.22
CA THR A 616 -32.64 -7.05 38.33
C THR A 616 -32.13 -6.58 39.67
N VAL A 617 -31.29 -5.54 39.67
CA VAL A 617 -30.76 -4.90 40.87
C VAL A 617 -31.28 -3.47 40.94
N ALA A 618 -31.60 -3.02 42.15
CA ALA A 618 -32.00 -1.64 42.42
C ALA A 618 -30.83 -0.92 43.09
N ILE A 619 -30.37 0.16 42.48
CA ILE A 619 -29.19 0.90 42.92
C ILE A 619 -29.63 2.30 43.30
N LYS A 620 -29.43 2.66 44.57
CA LYS A 620 -29.71 4.01 45.03
C LYS A 620 -28.64 4.96 44.50
N ILE A 621 -29.07 6.05 43.90
CA ILE A 621 -28.20 7.09 43.36
C ILE A 621 -28.33 8.33 44.24
N ASN A 622 -27.19 8.91 44.62
CA ASN A 622 -27.14 10.15 45.39
C ASN A 622 -27.02 11.38 44.47
#